data_AF-A0A5Q4DR83-F1
#
_entry.id   AF-A0A5Q4DR83-F1
#
_cell.length_a   1.000
_cell.length_b   1.000
_cell.length_c   1.000
_cell.angle_alpha   90.00
_cell.angle_beta   90.00
_cell.angle_gamma   90.00
#
_symmetry.space_group_name_H-M   'P 1'
#
loop_
_entity.id
_entity.type
_entity.pdbx_description
1 polymer ?
#
loop_
_entity_poly.entity_id
_entity_poly.type
_entity_poly.pdbx_seq_one_letter_code
_entity_poly.pdbx_strand_id
1 'polypeptide(L)'
;MGKETNPRRVAENEAMAKSRMLRTSPQKLNLVAAMIRGKKVDKALTDLTFSKKRIAGDVKKCLQSAIANAENNHGLDVDDLVVAEAWVGKNLVLKRGRPRARGRFGKIMKPFSELTIKVRQVEEQA
;
A
#
# COMPACT_ATOMS: atom_id res chain seq x y z
N MET A 1 31.90 10.11 18.70
CA MET A 1 31.33 10.39 17.37
C MET A 1 29.91 9.84 17.33
N GLY A 2 28.90 10.70 17.17
CA GLY A 2 27.51 10.26 17.02
C GLY A 2 27.32 9.57 15.68
N LYS A 3 26.52 8.50 15.64
CA LYS A 3 26.15 7.86 14.38
C LYS A 3 25.47 8.88 13.47
N GLU A 4 25.87 8.89 12.21
CA GLU A 4 25.18 9.67 11.17
C GLU A 4 23.70 9.30 11.14
N THR A 5 22.84 10.32 11.02
CA THR A 5 21.39 10.13 10.91
C THR A 5 21.07 9.47 9.58
N ASN A 6 20.20 8.45 9.64
CA ASN A 6 19.77 7.74 8.43
C ASN A 6 19.13 8.73 7.44
N PRO A 7 19.48 8.68 6.14
CA PRO A 7 18.88 9.55 5.15
C PRO A 7 17.37 9.29 5.02
N ARG A 8 16.64 10.32 4.56
CA ARG A 8 15.20 10.20 4.28
C ARG A 8 14.99 9.13 3.20
N ARG A 9 13.91 8.35 3.34
CA ARG A 9 13.56 7.25 2.42
C ARG A 9 12.83 7.72 1.15
N VAL A 10 12.45 8.99 1.08
CA VAL A 10 11.66 9.60 0.02
C VAL A 10 12.29 10.94 -0.35
N ALA A 11 12.06 11.41 -1.58
CA ALA A 11 12.45 12.75 -2.00
C ALA A 11 11.65 13.83 -1.26
N GLU A 12 12.02 15.10 -1.43
CA GLU A 12 11.37 16.21 -0.70
C GLU A 12 9.90 16.39 -1.09
N ASN A 13 9.57 16.18 -2.36
CA ASN A 13 8.22 16.27 -2.93
C ASN A 13 7.40 14.97 -2.82
N GLU A 14 7.84 14.01 -2.00
CA GLU A 14 7.23 12.70 -1.88
C GLU A 14 6.95 12.32 -0.44
N ALA A 15 5.83 11.63 -0.23
CA ALA A 15 5.51 11.01 1.05
C ALA A 15 5.17 9.53 0.86
N MET A 16 5.40 8.74 1.90
CA MET A 16 5.16 7.29 1.88
C MET A 16 4.35 6.85 3.08
N ALA A 17 3.46 5.88 2.88
CA ALA A 17 2.85 5.10 3.94
C ALA A 17 3.00 3.60 3.67
N LYS A 18 3.14 2.83 4.75
CA LYS A 18 3.30 1.37 4.67
C LYS A 18 2.39 0.66 5.67
N SER A 19 1.53 -0.22 5.16
CA SER A 19 0.76 -1.15 5.97
C SER A 19 1.45 -2.51 5.99
N ARG A 20 1.91 -2.94 7.18
CA ARG A 20 2.64 -4.19 7.41
C ARG A 20 1.68 -5.13 8.14
N MET A 21 1.47 -6.36 7.65
CA MET A 21 0.54 -7.38 8.21
C MET A 21 -0.92 -7.34 7.72
N LEU A 22 -1.14 -7.07 6.44
CA LEU A 22 -2.46 -7.27 5.83
C LEU A 22 -2.73 -8.77 5.62
N ARG A 23 -3.81 -9.29 6.21
CA ARG A 23 -4.22 -10.71 6.09
C ARG A 23 -4.88 -11.01 4.75
N THR A 24 -4.08 -10.96 3.69
CA THR A 24 -4.51 -11.14 2.30
C THR A 24 -3.42 -11.77 1.44
N SER A 25 -3.82 -12.31 0.29
CA SER A 25 -2.87 -12.73 -0.74
C SER A 25 -2.30 -11.51 -1.47
N PRO A 26 -0.97 -11.48 -1.75
CA PRO A 26 -0.34 -10.39 -2.48
C PRO A 26 -0.99 -10.14 -3.84
N GLN A 27 -1.43 -11.21 -4.52
CA GLN A 27 -2.08 -11.11 -5.84
C GLN A 27 -3.39 -10.33 -5.79
N LYS A 28 -4.24 -10.62 -4.79
CA LYS A 28 -5.54 -9.94 -4.63
C LYS A 28 -5.36 -8.47 -4.25
N LEU A 29 -4.36 -8.18 -3.42
CA LEU A 29 -4.00 -6.83 -3.02
C LEU A 29 -3.42 -6.03 -4.19
N ASN A 30 -2.57 -6.65 -5.01
CA ASN A 30 -1.95 -5.99 -6.15
C ASN A 30 -2.97 -5.56 -7.21
N LEU A 31 -4.08 -6.31 -7.38
CA LEU A 31 -5.18 -5.89 -8.27
C LEU A 31 -5.87 -4.59 -7.81
N VAL A 32 -5.80 -4.25 -6.52
CA VAL A 32 -6.33 -2.97 -6.00
C VAL A 32 -5.24 -1.90 -6.04
N ALA A 33 -4.01 -2.23 -5.68
CA ALA A 33 -2.88 -1.31 -5.77
C ALA A 33 -2.63 -0.83 -7.22
N ALA A 34 -2.74 -1.73 -8.20
CA ALA A 34 -2.63 -1.37 -9.62
C ALA A 34 -3.75 -0.46 -10.09
N MET A 35 -4.96 -0.56 -9.51
CA MET A 35 -6.11 0.27 -9.88
C MET A 35 -5.92 1.75 -9.53
N ILE A 36 -5.17 2.04 -8.47
CA ILE A 36 -4.95 3.42 -7.98
C ILE A 36 -3.63 4.03 -8.44
N ARG A 37 -2.72 3.23 -9.00
CA ARG A 37 -1.39 3.69 -9.42
C ARG A 37 -1.50 4.70 -10.56
N GLY A 38 -0.79 5.82 -10.46
CA GLY A 38 -0.76 6.89 -11.45
C GLY A 38 -1.99 7.80 -11.47
N LYS A 39 -2.95 7.61 -10.56
CA LYS A 39 -4.13 8.47 -10.46
C LYS A 39 -3.91 9.63 -9.48
N LYS A 40 -4.59 10.75 -9.72
CA LYS A 40 -4.79 11.78 -8.70
C LYS A 40 -5.40 11.18 -7.44
N VAL A 41 -4.99 11.67 -6.29
CA VAL A 41 -5.37 11.12 -4.98
C VAL A 41 -6.89 11.12 -4.78
N ASP A 42 -7.58 12.20 -5.14
CA ASP A 42 -9.04 12.30 -5.00
C ASP A 42 -9.79 11.22 -5.81
N LYS A 43 -9.41 11.05 -7.08
CA LYS A 43 -9.95 9.97 -7.92
C LYS A 43 -9.65 8.59 -7.34
N ALA A 44 -8.45 8.38 -6.80
CA ALA A 44 -8.09 7.12 -6.15
C ALA A 44 -8.94 6.86 -4.88
N LEU A 45 -9.21 7.87 -4.06
CA LEU A 45 -10.10 7.76 -2.89
C LEU A 45 -11.53 7.40 -3.30
N THR A 46 -12.03 8.01 -4.37
CA THR A 46 -13.36 7.73 -4.93
C THR A 46 -13.45 6.28 -5.43
N ASP A 47 -12.49 5.86 -6.26
CA ASP A 47 -12.43 4.48 -6.78
C ASP A 47 -12.36 3.43 -5.66
N LEU A 48 -11.59 3.72 -4.60
CA LEU A 48 -11.49 2.83 -3.44
C LEU A 48 -12.76 2.80 -2.60
N THR A 49 -13.50 3.90 -2.53
CA THR A 49 -14.75 4.00 -1.76
C THR A 49 -15.85 3.17 -2.40
N PHE A 50 -15.97 3.19 -3.72
CA PHE A 50 -17.01 2.46 -4.46
C PHE A 50 -16.56 1.08 -4.97
N SER A 51 -15.32 0.69 -4.73
CA SER A 51 -14.82 -0.63 -5.13
C SER A 51 -15.50 -1.76 -4.34
N LYS A 52 -16.08 -2.72 -5.08
CA LYS A 52 -16.67 -3.96 -4.51
C LYS A 52 -15.66 -4.91 -3.87
N LYS A 53 -14.35 -4.66 -4.05
CA LYS A 53 -13.29 -5.53 -3.50
C LYS A 53 -13.15 -5.30 -2.01
N ARG A 54 -13.31 -6.36 -1.20
CA ARG A 54 -13.20 -6.33 0.27
C ARG A 54 -12.01 -5.53 0.81
N ILE A 55 -10.86 -5.64 0.13
CA ILE A 55 -9.60 -5.04 0.61
C ILE A 55 -9.45 -3.56 0.29
N ALA A 56 -10.39 -2.97 -0.45
CA ALA A 56 -10.35 -1.55 -0.79
C ALA A 56 -10.38 -0.66 0.45
N GLY A 57 -11.08 -1.07 1.51
CA GLY A 57 -11.08 -0.36 2.79
C GLY A 57 -9.69 -0.26 3.44
N ASP A 58 -8.91 -1.33 3.43
CA ASP A 58 -7.56 -1.34 4.00
C ASP A 58 -6.60 -0.49 3.16
N VAL A 59 -6.73 -0.57 1.83
CA VAL A 59 -5.94 0.25 0.88
C VAL A 59 -6.28 1.73 1.05
N LYS A 60 -7.57 2.06 1.20
CA LYS A 60 -8.05 3.44 1.45
C LYS A 60 -7.42 4.03 2.71
N LYS A 61 -7.42 3.27 3.83
CA LYS A 61 -6.77 3.70 5.07
C LYS A 61 -5.28 3.97 4.89
N CYS A 62 -4.59 3.10 4.13
CA CYS A 62 -3.18 3.31 3.83
C CYS A 62 -2.94 4.56 2.96
N LEU A 63 -3.82 4.81 1.99
CA LEU A 63 -3.74 6.01 1.14
C LEU A 63 -4.00 7.28 1.96
N GLN A 64 -5.03 7.28 2.81
CA GLN A 64 -5.31 8.39 3.74
C GLN A 64 -4.13 8.68 4.66
N SER A 65 -3.45 7.65 5.16
CA SER A 65 -2.22 7.82 5.93
C SER A 65 -1.07 8.42 5.10
N ALA A 66 -0.97 8.10 3.80
CA ALA A 66 0.04 8.71 2.93
C ALA A 66 -0.24 10.20 2.70
N ILE A 67 -1.51 10.57 2.52
CA ILE A 67 -1.95 11.97 2.39
C ILE A 67 -1.65 12.75 3.66
N ALA A 68 -2.03 12.19 4.82
CA ALA A 68 -1.74 12.84 6.11
C ALA A 68 -0.23 13.02 6.35
N ASN A 69 0.61 12.09 5.88
CA ASN A 69 2.06 12.25 5.94
C ASN A 69 2.55 13.36 5.00
N ALA A 70 1.98 13.47 3.79
CA ALA A 70 2.32 14.50 2.81
C ALA A 70 2.00 15.90 3.35
N GLU A 71 0.80 16.07 3.91
CA GLU A 71 0.33 17.33 4.48
C GLU A 71 1.13 17.72 5.74
N ASN A 72 1.16 16.86 6.75
CA ASN A 72 1.67 17.24 8.07
C ASN A 72 3.20 17.21 8.19
N ASN A 73 3.87 16.29 7.49
CA ASN A 73 5.33 16.13 7.63
C ASN A 73 6.13 16.77 6.49
N HIS A 74 5.53 16.86 5.30
CA HIS A 74 6.21 17.37 4.10
C HIS A 74 5.64 18.70 3.59
N GLY A 75 4.50 19.17 4.13
CA GLY A 75 3.89 20.45 3.74
C GLY A 75 3.43 20.49 2.28
N LEU A 76 3.14 19.32 1.69
CA LEU A 76 2.73 19.21 0.29
C LEU A 76 1.24 19.51 0.16
N ASP A 77 0.85 20.14 -0.95
CA ASP A 77 -0.55 20.40 -1.26
C ASP A 77 -1.26 19.09 -1.64
N VAL A 78 -2.39 18.82 -0.99
CA VAL A 78 -3.20 17.61 -1.17
C VAL A 78 -3.84 17.55 -2.56
N ASP A 79 -4.19 18.71 -3.14
CA ASP A 79 -4.90 18.79 -4.43
C ASP A 79 -4.00 18.39 -5.61
N ASP A 80 -2.69 18.56 -5.45
CA ASP A 80 -1.66 18.24 -6.44
C ASP A 80 -1.00 16.87 -6.22
N LEU A 81 -1.49 16.08 -5.26
CA LEU A 81 -0.95 14.74 -5.01
C LEU A 81 -1.42 13.72 -6.05
N VAL A 82 -0.44 12.98 -6.55
CA VAL A 82 -0.63 11.80 -7.39
C VAL A 82 -0.06 10.58 -6.70
N VAL A 83 -0.73 9.44 -6.86
CA VAL A 83 -0.20 8.13 -6.43
C VAL A 83 0.91 7.72 -7.38
N ALA A 84 2.14 8.15 -7.12
CA ALA A 84 3.31 7.84 -7.95
C ALA A 84 3.56 6.33 -8.02
N GLU A 85 3.56 5.67 -6.87
CA GLU A 85 3.85 4.26 -6.78
C GLU A 85 2.95 3.57 -5.75
N ALA A 86 2.45 2.39 -6.11
CA ALA A 86 1.70 1.53 -5.20
C ALA A 86 2.08 0.09 -5.48
N TRP A 87 2.79 -0.54 -4.54
CA TRP A 87 3.29 -1.90 -4.69
C TRP A 87 3.03 -2.76 -3.46
N VAL A 88 3.08 -4.07 -3.68
CA VAL A 88 2.73 -5.07 -2.70
C VAL A 88 3.93 -5.96 -2.40
N GLY A 89 4.30 -6.02 -1.13
CA GLY A 89 5.32 -6.93 -0.62
C GLY A 89 4.71 -8.24 -0.10
N LYS A 90 5.48 -9.32 -0.19
CA LYS A 90 5.19 -10.56 0.56
C LYS A 90 5.58 -10.36 2.03
N ASN A 91 4.80 -10.91 2.94
CA ASN A 91 5.15 -10.99 4.36
C ASN A 91 5.08 -12.45 4.83
N LEU A 92 4.98 -12.67 6.13
CA LEU A 92 4.79 -13.95 6.79
C LEU A 92 3.70 -14.79 6.11
N VAL A 93 3.96 -16.08 5.93
CA VAL A 93 2.96 -17.03 5.45
C VAL A 93 2.78 -18.13 6.48
N LEU A 94 1.59 -18.21 7.06
CA LEU A 94 1.27 -19.26 8.02
C LEU A 94 0.96 -20.56 7.28
N LYS A 95 1.71 -21.62 7.62
CA LYS A 95 1.50 -22.98 7.10
C LYS A 95 0.47 -23.70 7.98
N ARG A 96 -0.52 -24.35 7.37
CA ARG A 96 -1.57 -25.13 8.05
C ARG A 96 -1.73 -26.50 7.37
N GLY A 97 -2.13 -27.49 8.15
CA GLY A 97 -2.42 -28.83 7.65
C GLY A 97 -3.88 -29.00 7.25
N ARG A 98 -4.13 -29.85 6.25
CA ARG A 98 -5.47 -30.39 5.98
C ARG A 98 -5.38 -31.86 5.61
N PRO A 99 -6.10 -32.76 6.30
CA PRO A 99 -6.17 -34.17 5.91
C PRO A 99 -6.81 -34.33 4.52
N ARG A 100 -6.33 -35.30 3.75
CA ARG A 100 -6.83 -35.65 2.41
C ARG A 100 -7.11 -37.15 2.34
N ALA A 101 -7.82 -37.56 1.28
CA ALA A 101 -8.16 -38.96 1.06
C ALA A 101 -6.92 -39.88 1.02
N ARG A 102 -7.11 -41.16 1.39
CA ARG A 102 -6.07 -42.19 1.42
C ARG A 102 -4.86 -41.84 2.32
N GLY A 103 -5.11 -41.28 3.50
CA GLY A 103 -4.06 -40.95 4.48
C GLY A 103 -3.10 -39.83 4.07
N ARG A 104 -3.39 -39.09 2.99
CA ARG A 104 -2.51 -38.03 2.48
C ARG A 104 -2.66 -36.75 3.29
N PHE A 105 -1.59 -35.95 3.35
CA PHE A 105 -1.60 -34.64 4.00
C PHE A 105 -1.42 -33.51 2.98
N GLY A 106 -2.31 -32.52 3.01
CA GLY A 106 -2.21 -31.30 2.20
C GLY A 106 -1.76 -30.10 3.02
N LYS A 107 -0.97 -29.22 2.42
CA LYS A 107 -0.60 -27.92 3.01
C LYS A 107 -1.57 -26.82 2.57
N ILE A 108 -1.97 -25.96 3.51
CA ILE A 108 -2.71 -24.72 3.26
C ILE A 108 -1.80 -23.55 3.68
N MET A 109 -1.65 -22.59 2.77
CA MET A 109 -0.91 -21.35 3.04
C MET A 109 -1.89 -20.23 3.37
N LYS A 110 -1.67 -19.53 4.48
CA LYS A 110 -2.40 -18.31 4.84
C LYS A 110 -1.41 -17.13 4.75
N PRO A 111 -1.32 -16.47 3.59
CA PRO A 111 -0.36 -15.39 3.38
C PRO A 111 -0.79 -14.11 4.09
N PHE A 112 0.22 -13.39 4.58
CA PHE A 112 0.15 -11.97 4.87
C PHE A 112 0.91 -11.20 3.81
N SER A 113 0.51 -9.96 3.60
CA SER A 113 1.11 -9.06 2.62
C SER A 113 1.40 -7.71 3.27
N GLU A 114 2.24 -6.93 2.60
CA GLU A 114 2.48 -5.54 2.93
C GLU A 114 2.08 -4.67 1.75
N LEU A 115 1.53 -3.49 2.04
CA LEU A 115 1.21 -2.49 1.04
C LEU A 115 2.09 -1.27 1.30
N THR A 116 2.74 -0.76 0.26
CA THR A 116 3.44 0.52 0.31
C THR A 116 2.84 1.43 -0.75
N ILE A 117 2.44 2.62 -0.33
CA ILE A 117 1.91 3.67 -1.21
C ILE A 117 2.84 4.86 -1.08
N LYS A 118 3.27 5.38 -2.22
CA LYS A 118 4.07 6.59 -2.35
C LYS A 118 3.24 7.61 -3.12
N VAL A 119 3.06 8.78 -2.52
CA VAL A 119 2.43 9.94 -3.15
C VAL A 119 3.50 10.95 -3.49
N ARG A 120 3.30 11.66 -4.60
CA ARG A 120 4.20 12.70 -5.10
C ARG A 120 3.37 13.92 -5.46
N GLN A 121 3.85 15.09 -5.08
CA GLN A 121 3.30 16.34 -5.59
C GLN A 121 3.82 16.57 -7.02
N VAL A 122 2.91 16.80 -7.95
CA VAL A 122 3.28 17.14 -9.34
C VAL A 122 3.32 18.65 -9.44
N GLU A 123 4.49 19.21 -9.76
CA GLU A 123 4.59 20.60 -10.19
C GLU A 123 4.02 20.70 -11.60
N GLU A 124 3.05 21.59 -11.83
CA GLU A 124 2.59 21.91 -13.18
C GLU A 124 3.78 22.40 -14.00
N GLN A 125 4.22 21.60 -14.97
CA GLN A 125 5.14 22.06 -16.00
C GLN A 125 4.36 23.02 -16.91
N ALA A 126 4.59 24.32 -16.71
CA ALA A 126 4.14 25.38 -17.60
C ALA A 126 4.75 25.24 -19.00
#